data_AF-A0A528F371-F1
#
_entry.id   AF-A0A528F371-F1
#
_cell.length_a   1.000
_cell.length_b   1.000
_cell.length_c   1.000
_cell.angle_alpha   90.00
_cell.angle_beta   90.00
_cell.angle_gamma   90.00
#
_symmetry.space_group_name_H-M   'P 1'
#
loop_
_entity.id
_entity.type
_entity.pdbx_description
1 polymer ?
#
loop_
_entity_poly.entity_id
_entity_poly.type
_entity_poly.pdbx_seq_one_letter_code
_entity_poly.pdbx_strand_id
1 'polypeptide(L)' 'MVLHGHKTTLGASLEMMIAHGQAVMRGSAKACVVVDMPAGSYEATARQAVASARRVVGETGCQAVKLE' A
#
# COMPACT_ATOMS: atom_id res chain seq x y z
N MET A 1 7.58 -4.13 11.07
CA MET A 1 7.21 -3.70 12.44
C MET A 1 5.70 -3.87 12.68
N VAL A 2 5.27 -3.93 13.95
CA VAL A 2 3.92 -4.30 14.49
C VAL A 2 3.36 -5.65 14.05
N LEU A 3 2.92 -5.80 12.79
CA LEU A 3 2.22 -7.01 12.32
C LEU A 3 3.16 -8.20 12.04
N HIS A 4 4.26 -7.95 11.33
CA HIS A 4 5.14 -9.01 10.79
C HIS A 4 6.48 -9.16 11.52
N GLY A 5 6.70 -8.45 12.62
CA GLY A 5 7.93 -8.57 13.41
C GLY A 5 9.24 -8.12 12.74
N HIS A 6 9.21 -7.57 11.51
CA HIS A 6 10.41 -7.03 10.87
C HIS A 6 11.05 -5.90 11.68
N LYS A 7 12.38 -5.85 11.69
CA LYS A 7 13.19 -4.81 12.35
C LYS A 7 13.01 -3.41 11.74
N THR A 8 12.70 -3.34 10.45
CA THR A 8 12.48 -2.10 9.69
C THR A 8 11.24 -2.25 8.79
N THR A 9 10.88 -1.19 8.06
CA THR A 9 9.79 -1.19 7.06
C THR A 9 10.20 -1.76 5.70
N LEU A 10 11.51 -1.88 5.43
CA LEU A 10 12.05 -2.35 4.15
C LEU A 10 11.66 -3.80 3.78
N GLY A 11 11.18 -4.58 4.75
CA GLY A 11 10.68 -5.93 4.51
C GLY A 11 9.24 -5.99 3.95
N ALA A 12 8.51 -4.87 3.91
CA ALA A 12 7.15 -4.84 3.38
C ALA A 12 7.15 -4.94 1.84
N SER A 13 6.24 -5.76 1.29
CA SER A 13 6.06 -5.93 -0.15
C SER A 13 4.75 -5.32 -0.61
N LEU A 14 4.62 -5.06 -1.92
CA LEU A 14 3.39 -4.49 -2.48
C LEU A 14 2.18 -5.42 -2.21
N GLU A 15 2.38 -6.73 -2.32
CA GLU A 15 1.34 -7.73 -2.05
C GLU A 15 0.89 -7.71 -0.58
N MET A 16 1.81 -7.52 0.37
CA MET A 16 1.44 -7.37 1.79
C MET A 16 0.55 -6.14 1.99
N MET A 17 0.91 -5.01 1.38
CA MET A 17 0.13 -3.77 1.51
C MET A 17 -1.25 -3.89 0.87
N ILE A 18 -1.35 -4.56 -0.29
CA ILE A 18 -2.64 -4.83 -0.95
C ILE A 18 -3.52 -5.72 -0.08
N ALA A 19 -2.99 -6.83 0.45
CA ALA A 19 -3.75 -7.74 1.30
C ALA A 19 -4.31 -7.03 2.55
N HIS A 20 -3.50 -6.19 3.20
CA HIS A 20 -3.93 -5.39 4.35
C HIS A 20 -4.95 -4.31 3.95
N GLY A 21 -4.74 -3.64 2.82
CA GLY A 21 -5.68 -2.64 2.30
C GLY A 21 -7.06 -3.24 2.02
N GLN A 22 -7.11 -4.42 1.38
CA GLN A 22 -8.37 -5.16 1.18
C GLN A 22 -9.05 -5.53 2.49
N ALA A 23 -8.29 -5.94 3.51
CA ALA A 23 -8.83 -6.26 4.82
C ALA A 23 -9.47 -5.03 5.50
N VAL A 24 -8.81 -3.88 5.45
CA VAL A 24 -9.34 -2.61 5.98
C VAL A 24 -10.58 -2.15 5.19
N MET A 25 -10.54 -2.25 3.86
CA MET A 25 -11.64 -1.82 2.98
C MET A 25 -12.92 -2.63 3.18
N ARG A 26 -12.84 -3.89 3.63
CA ARG A 26 -14.03 -4.66 4.03
C ARG A 26 -14.70 -4.12 5.31
N GLY A 27 -13.98 -3.41 6.16
CA GLY A 27 -14.49 -2.86 7.43
C GLY A 27 -14.76 -1.36 7.40
N SER A 28 -14.16 -0.61 6.47
CA SER A 28 -14.32 0.84 6.39
C SER A 28 -15.50 1.24 5.49
N ALA A 29 -16.40 2.08 6.01
CA ALA A 29 -17.53 2.63 5.24
C ALA A 29 -17.50 4.16 5.10
N LYS A 30 -16.72 4.86 5.93
CA LYS A 30 -16.73 6.34 6.01
C LYS A 30 -15.34 6.97 5.99
N ALA A 31 -14.31 6.25 6.41
CA ALA A 31 -12.97 6.81 6.50
C ALA A 31 -12.33 6.90 5.11
N CYS A 32 -11.49 7.92 4.90
CA CYS A 32 -10.53 7.94 3.80
C CYS A 32 -9.41 6.96 4.13
N VAL A 33 -9.44 5.79 3.51
CA VAL A 33 -8.42 4.75 3.66
C VAL A 33 -7.26 5.09 2.73
N VAL A 34 -6.09 5.27 3.32
CA VAL A 34 -4.82 5.50 2.62
C VAL A 34 -3.97 4.24 2.77
N VAL A 35 -3.51 3.68 1.65
CA VAL A 35 -2.59 2.53 1.66
C VAL A 35 -1.19 3.02 1.34
N ASP A 36 -0.22 2.60 2.16
CA ASP A 36 1.17 3.00 1.96
C ASP A 36 1.83 2.21 0.82
N MET A 37 2.62 2.88 0.01
CA MET A 37 3.47 2.23 -1.00
C MET A 37 4.80 1.82 -0.36
N PRO A 38 5.15 0.53 -0.38
CA PRO A 38 6.37 0.06 0.27
C PRO A 38 7.63 0.51 -0.50
N ALA A 39 8.75 0.58 0.22
CA ALA A 39 10.05 0.88 -0.39
C ALA A 39 10.37 -0.08 -1.55
N GLY A 40 11.01 0.46 -2.59
CA GLY A 40 11.32 -0.21 -3.85
C GLY A 40 10.16 -0.24 -4.86
N SER A 41 8.96 0.22 -4.49
CA SER A 41 7.79 0.17 -5.38
C SER A 41 7.53 1.46 -6.18
N TYR A 42 8.23 2.56 -5.89
CA TYR A 42 7.95 3.86 -6.51
C TYR A 42 9.19 4.69 -6.90
N GLU A 43 10.35 4.38 -6.34
CA GLU A 43 11.51 5.26 -6.35
C GLU A 43 12.25 5.27 -7.69
N ALA A 44 12.14 4.22 -8.50
CA ALA A 44 12.96 4.11 -9.71
C ALA A 44 12.50 5.08 -10.80
N THR A 45 11.19 5.23 -11.00
CA THR A 45 10.62 6.17 -11.98
C THR A 45 9.19 6.57 -11.63
N ALA A 46 8.74 7.74 -12.11
CA ALA A 46 7.33 8.13 -12.03
C ALA A 46 6.38 7.10 -12.68
N ARG A 47 6.82 6.42 -13.74
CA ARG A 47 6.03 5.35 -14.39
C ARG A 47 5.84 4.16 -13.45
N GLN A 48 6.89 3.74 -12.74
CA GLN A 48 6.82 2.67 -11.74
C GLN A 48 5.88 3.08 -10.60
N ALA A 49 6.05 4.30 -10.05
CA ALA A 49 5.19 4.81 -8.99
C ALA A 49 3.71 4.78 -9.39
N VAL A 50 3.37 5.27 -10.59
CA VAL A 50 1.99 5.25 -11.10
C VAL A 50 1.48 3.82 -11.31
N ALA A 51 2.32 2.91 -11.83
CA ALA A 51 1.92 1.51 -12.02
C ALA A 51 1.61 0.81 -10.69
N SER A 52 2.48 0.97 -9.69
CA SER A 52 2.29 0.43 -8.35
C SER A 52 1.08 1.06 -7.64
N ALA A 53 0.90 2.39 -7.74
CA ALA A 53 -0.26 3.07 -7.18
C ALA A 53 -1.59 2.59 -7.80
N ARG A 54 -1.61 2.38 -9.13
CA ARG A 54 -2.78 1.81 -9.83
C ARG A 54 -3.14 0.43 -9.33
N ARG A 55 -2.14 -0.42 -9.08
CA ARG A 55 -2.35 -1.74 -8.47
C ARG A 55 -2.98 -1.61 -7.09
N VAL A 56 -2.39 -0.79 -6.22
CA VAL A 56 -2.89 -0.58 -4.85
C VAL A 56 -4.35 -0.10 -4.86
N VAL A 57 -4.66 0.96 -5.60
CA VAL A 57 -6.03 1.50 -5.67
C VAL A 57 -7.00 0.50 -6.29
N GLY A 58 -6.62 -0.13 -7.41
CA GLY A 58 -7.50 -1.05 -8.14
C GLY A 58 -7.78 -2.35 -7.37
N GLU A 59 -6.77 -2.91 -6.71
CA GLU A 59 -6.89 -4.19 -6.03
C GLU A 59 -7.47 -4.06 -4.60
N THR A 60 -7.31 -2.90 -3.95
CA THR A 60 -7.85 -2.67 -2.59
C THR A 60 -9.16 -1.90 -2.55
N GLY A 61 -9.37 -0.96 -3.48
CA GLY A 61 -10.44 0.03 -3.42
C GLY A 61 -10.17 1.22 -2.48
N CYS A 62 -8.94 1.40 -2.00
CA CYS A 62 -8.59 2.55 -1.15
C CYS A 62 -8.71 3.89 -1.87
N GLN A 63 -8.89 4.98 -1.13
CA GLN A 63 -9.12 6.32 -1.70
C GLN A 63 -7.82 7.04 -2.07
N ALA A 64 -6.71 6.70 -1.41
CA ALA A 64 -5.42 7.32 -1.69
C ALA A 64 -4.26 6.36 -1.42
N VAL A 65 -3.09 6.72 -1.96
CA VAL A 65 -1.82 6.10 -1.64
C VAL A 65 -0.89 7.11 -0.96
N LYS A 66 -0.05 6.64 -0.03
CA LYS A 66 1.07 7.43 0.52
C LYS A 66 2.36 7.03 -0.21
N LEU A 67 3.17 8.02 -0.53
CA LEU A 67 4.57 7.89 -0.96
C LEU A 67 5.42 8.79 -0.05
N GLU A 68 6.69 8.46 0.17
CA GLU A 68 7.62 9.28 0.98
C GLU A 68 8.45 10.24 0.13
#